data_AF-A0A7V9RG56-F1
#
_entry.id   AF-A0A7V9RG56-F1
#
_cell.length_a   1.000
_cell.length_b   1.000
_cell.length_c   1.000
_cell.angle_alpha   90.00
_cell.angle_beta   90.00
_cell.angle_gamma   90.00
#
_symmetry.space_group_name_H-M   'P 1'
#
loop_
_entity.id
_entity.type
_entity.pdbx_description
1 polymer ?
#
loop_
_entity_poly.entity_id
_entity_poly.type
_entity_poly.pdbx_seq_one_letter_code
_entity_poly.pdbx_strand_id
1 'polypeptide(L)'
;MAWRRRALILFLVLVATPASAYPVGPAVPLEDLANKVDLVCKATVISDRAVVDPSFVKVTGYDVHETQLRVVSTFKGKPGKTIKFRHYHYAPKAGIGMGYSPLAYEIDKPGRSYLIFALAGKDGSFKQFQKDHTQKARQGVLVAADDKPHSGTTITEIAWAELRGALAHPDLAVEAIEELELMSGGRLSKLKDFDRKATLAELRPLVLSKHEAVATAAITAFGSDGPYFVERDAPYWLAGIGKGNIAGLSPRKPNPSPAAMLATKELLEVANTNPKLKALAIRALGRTSLPAATLAGWARDPDVAVRRAAVLVSAELADRTLINAAVSDKAPEVRIAAALGIGFSQDARLLRLLDKLLKDPEGKVRAAAAMSLLSFAIDQARPTMAANLTTDYRPLFLNELARKDPKPYLAQLGDVIEKMSQPAHWWGGSIPAGESWKLMFDYLKQQPVADLVAGKHDASLASLEKMKWFGSSEPTSLYALYVRAGMTARAKQFREFMKTAVSYAIDQYFDMADRNPTNYLQ
;
A
#
# COMPACT_ATOMS: atom_id res chain seq x y z
N MET A 1 23.19 52.71 29.00
CA MET A 1 22.03 52.67 28.08
C MET A 1 22.25 51.57 27.07
N ALA A 2 21.47 50.50 27.19
CA ALA A 2 21.71 49.23 26.51
C ALA A 2 21.10 49.19 25.11
N TRP A 3 21.83 48.54 24.20
CA TRP A 3 21.39 48.04 22.91
C TRP A 3 20.04 47.32 22.97
N ARG A 4 19.15 47.56 21.99
CA ARG A 4 18.16 46.57 21.54
C ARG A 4 17.99 46.59 20.02
N ARG A 5 18.17 45.39 19.47
CA ARG A 5 18.10 44.96 18.07
C ARG A 5 16.69 45.17 17.50
N ARG A 6 16.61 45.72 16.27
CA ARG A 6 15.44 45.55 15.39
C ARG A 6 15.54 44.19 14.73
N ALA A 7 14.74 43.22 15.17
CA ALA A 7 14.52 41.99 14.42
C ALA A 7 13.34 42.23 13.48
N LEU A 8 13.63 42.29 12.17
CA LEU A 8 12.61 42.20 11.12
C LEU A 8 12.12 40.74 11.14
N ILE A 9 10.90 40.50 11.60
CA ILE A 9 10.23 39.20 11.46
C ILE A 9 9.77 39.11 10.01
N LEU A 10 10.54 38.39 9.20
CA LEU A 10 10.14 37.96 7.87
C LEU A 10 8.97 36.97 8.04
N PHE A 11 7.77 37.37 7.64
CA PHE A 11 6.65 36.45 7.45
C PHE A 11 6.97 35.51 6.29
N LEU A 12 7.56 34.36 6.61
CA LEU A 12 7.56 33.20 5.72
C LEU A 12 6.16 32.60 5.76
N VAL A 13 5.27 33.11 4.91
CA VAL A 13 4.04 32.41 4.54
C VAL A 13 4.47 31.17 3.76
N LEU A 14 4.71 30.08 4.48
CA LEU A 14 4.66 28.74 3.90
C LEU A 14 3.20 28.52 3.50
N VAL A 15 2.89 28.88 2.25
CA VAL A 15 1.74 28.30 1.56
C VAL A 15 2.10 26.82 1.41
N ALA A 16 1.75 26.01 2.41
CA ALA A 16 1.56 24.59 2.20
C ALA A 16 0.40 24.49 1.21
N THR A 17 0.72 24.43 -0.08
CA THR A 17 -0.25 23.99 -1.07
C THR A 17 -0.75 22.64 -0.58
N PRO A 18 -2.07 22.48 -0.35
CA PRO A 18 -2.59 21.15 -0.08
C PRO A 18 -2.16 20.29 -1.27
N ALA A 19 -1.43 19.22 -1.00
CA ALA A 19 -1.14 18.22 -2.02
C ALA A 19 -2.51 17.67 -2.46
N SER A 20 -3.06 18.26 -3.52
CA SER A 20 -4.24 17.73 -4.18
C SER A 20 -3.86 16.33 -4.61
N ALA A 21 -4.42 15.32 -3.94
CA ALA A 21 -4.31 13.96 -4.39
C ALA A 21 -4.87 13.91 -5.82
N TYR A 22 -4.00 13.81 -6.82
CA TYR A 22 -4.42 13.70 -8.20
C TYR A 22 -4.77 12.23 -8.48
N PRO A 23 -5.85 11.96 -9.22
CA PRO A 23 -6.32 10.61 -9.40
C PRO A 23 -5.35 9.80 -10.27
N VAL A 24 -4.79 8.72 -9.73
CA VAL A 24 -4.04 7.73 -10.51
C VAL A 24 -5.05 6.76 -11.14
N GLY A 25 -5.20 6.83 -12.47
CA GLY A 25 -6.12 5.98 -13.21
C GLY A 25 -5.70 4.50 -13.24
N PRO A 26 -6.64 3.57 -13.47
CA PRO A 26 -6.29 2.17 -13.65
C PRO A 26 -5.41 1.97 -14.89
N ALA A 27 -4.60 0.92 -14.88
CA ALA A 27 -3.89 0.49 -16.08
C ALA A 27 -4.88 0.12 -17.21
N VAL A 28 -4.45 0.29 -18.45
CA VAL A 28 -5.29 0.10 -19.64
C VAL A 28 -4.84 -1.18 -20.37
N PRO A 29 -5.76 -2.10 -20.71
CA PRO A 29 -5.45 -3.26 -21.55
C PRO A 29 -4.81 -2.86 -22.88
N LEU A 30 -3.97 -3.73 -23.46
CA LEU A 30 -3.19 -3.42 -24.65
C LEU A 30 -4.04 -3.03 -25.86
N GLU A 31 -5.09 -3.79 -26.14
CA GLU A 31 -5.95 -3.52 -27.30
C GLU A 31 -6.76 -2.22 -27.10
N ASP A 32 -7.22 -1.96 -25.87
CA ASP A 32 -7.88 -0.71 -25.52
C ASP A 32 -6.94 0.49 -25.64
N LEU A 33 -5.67 0.31 -25.25
CA LEU A 33 -4.65 1.33 -25.40
C LEU A 33 -4.33 1.56 -26.88
N ALA A 34 -4.21 0.50 -27.68
CA ALA A 34 -4.02 0.58 -29.12
C ALA A 34 -5.17 1.35 -29.79
N ASN A 35 -6.41 1.21 -29.31
CA ASN A 35 -7.57 1.96 -29.79
C ASN A 35 -7.50 3.46 -29.46
N LYS A 36 -6.83 3.85 -28.37
CA LYS A 36 -6.70 5.24 -27.90
C LYS A 36 -5.56 6.03 -28.54
N VAL A 37 -4.65 5.39 -29.26
CA VAL A 37 -3.45 6.02 -29.83
C VAL A 37 -3.46 6.03 -31.36
N ASP A 38 -2.64 6.87 -31.98
CA ASP A 38 -2.57 7.01 -33.44
C ASP A 38 -1.52 6.09 -34.07
N LEU A 39 -0.52 5.69 -33.29
CA LEU A 39 0.60 4.85 -33.71
C LEU A 39 0.85 3.72 -32.70
N VAL A 40 1.01 2.51 -33.21
CA VAL A 40 1.61 1.38 -32.49
C VAL A 40 2.71 0.80 -33.37
N CYS A 41 3.95 0.82 -32.89
CA CYS A 41 5.10 0.32 -33.65
C CYS A 41 6.16 -0.32 -32.75
N LYS A 42 6.91 -1.26 -33.32
CA LYS A 42 8.22 -1.67 -32.79
C LYS A 42 9.27 -0.71 -33.35
N ALA A 43 10.13 -0.16 -32.49
CA ALA A 43 11.14 0.80 -32.91
C ALA A 43 12.40 0.73 -32.04
N THR A 44 13.54 1.08 -32.63
CA THR A 44 14.86 1.07 -31.98
C THR A 44 15.35 2.48 -31.72
N VAL A 45 15.84 2.74 -30.51
CA VAL A 45 16.40 4.04 -30.13
C VAL A 45 17.66 4.34 -30.94
N ILE A 46 17.67 5.50 -31.60
CA ILE A 46 18.83 6.08 -32.27
C ILE A 46 19.56 7.03 -31.32
N SER A 47 18.81 7.95 -30.72
CA SER A 47 19.32 8.98 -29.82
C SER A 47 18.20 9.55 -28.95
N ASP A 48 18.59 10.19 -27.86
CA ASP A 48 17.68 10.87 -26.94
C ASP A 48 18.27 12.22 -26.53
N ARG A 49 17.42 13.22 -26.33
CA ARG A 49 17.83 14.56 -25.88
C ARG A 49 16.70 15.31 -25.21
N ALA A 50 17.03 16.14 -24.23
CA ALA A 50 16.09 17.11 -23.67
C ALA A 50 15.68 18.16 -24.72
N VAL A 51 14.40 18.52 -24.73
CA VAL A 51 13.80 19.53 -25.60
C VAL A 51 12.83 20.43 -24.83
N VAL A 52 12.56 21.61 -25.38
CA VAL A 52 11.47 22.46 -24.89
C VAL A 52 10.25 22.25 -25.78
N ASP A 53 9.19 21.67 -25.23
CA ASP A 53 7.90 21.51 -25.91
C ASP A 53 6.78 22.16 -25.08
N PRO A 54 6.23 23.31 -25.51
CA PRO A 54 5.15 24.00 -24.80
C PRO A 54 3.86 23.18 -24.66
N SER A 55 3.68 22.09 -25.40
CA SER A 55 2.52 21.20 -25.27
C SER A 55 2.59 20.29 -24.03
N PHE A 56 3.76 20.21 -23.39
CA PHE A 56 3.95 19.52 -22.11
C PHE A 56 3.89 20.52 -20.96
N VAL A 57 3.08 20.21 -19.95
CA VAL A 57 2.99 21.03 -18.74
C VAL A 57 4.27 20.84 -17.95
N LYS A 58 4.90 21.93 -17.51
CA LYS A 58 6.10 21.84 -16.66
C LYS A 58 5.79 21.10 -15.37
N VAL A 59 6.61 20.08 -15.06
CA VAL A 59 6.52 19.32 -13.82
C VAL A 59 7.88 19.33 -13.14
N THR A 60 7.93 19.72 -11.86
CA THR A 60 9.18 19.69 -11.09
C THR A 60 9.72 18.26 -11.00
N GLY A 61 11.00 18.07 -11.28
CA GLY A 61 11.64 16.75 -11.26
C GLY A 61 11.52 15.97 -12.57
N TYR A 62 10.98 16.58 -13.62
CA TYR A 62 10.89 15.97 -14.96
C TYR A 62 11.25 16.97 -16.04
N ASP A 63 11.98 16.49 -17.05
CA ASP A 63 12.24 17.20 -18.29
C ASP A 63 11.44 16.55 -19.42
N VAL A 64 11.32 17.26 -20.55
CA VAL A 64 10.72 16.71 -21.77
C VAL A 64 11.85 16.28 -22.68
N HIS A 65 11.81 15.03 -23.13
CA HIS A 65 12.81 14.46 -24.02
C HIS A 65 12.19 14.17 -25.39
N GLU A 66 13.01 14.26 -26.43
CA GLU A 66 12.70 13.80 -27.79
C GLU A 66 13.63 12.64 -28.12
N THR A 67 13.09 11.43 -28.07
CA THR A 67 13.80 10.22 -28.51
C THR A 67 13.58 10.02 -29.99
N GLN A 68 14.67 9.93 -30.76
CA GLN A 68 14.62 9.52 -32.15
C GLN A 68 14.60 7.99 -32.25
N LEU A 69 13.61 7.46 -32.94
CA LEU A 69 13.37 6.03 -33.03
C LEU A 69 13.35 5.60 -34.50
N ARG A 70 14.14 4.58 -34.84
CA ARG A 70 14.05 3.87 -36.13
C ARG A 70 12.89 2.89 -36.08
N VAL A 71 11.89 3.04 -36.94
CA VAL A 71 10.75 2.14 -37.02
C VAL A 71 11.19 0.79 -37.59
N VAL A 72 10.90 -0.28 -36.87
CA VAL A 72 11.20 -1.68 -37.24
C VAL A 72 9.95 -2.35 -37.82
N SER A 73 8.80 -2.18 -37.17
CA SER A 73 7.52 -2.71 -37.62
C SER A 73 6.41 -1.77 -37.19
N THR A 74 5.40 -1.63 -38.04
CA THR A 74 4.21 -0.80 -37.75
C THR A 74 3.00 -1.70 -37.66
N PHE A 75 2.24 -1.57 -36.57
CA PHE A 75 1.02 -2.35 -36.31
C PHE A 75 -0.23 -1.48 -36.39
N LYS A 76 -0.10 -0.17 -36.12
CA LYS A 76 -1.14 0.84 -36.32
C LYS A 76 -0.51 2.15 -36.77
N GLY A 77 -1.17 2.87 -37.67
CA GLY A 77 -0.69 4.17 -38.19
C GLY A 77 0.24 4.02 -39.39
N LYS A 78 0.79 5.15 -39.85
CA LYS A 78 1.68 5.22 -41.03
C LYS A 78 2.89 6.12 -40.75
N PRO A 79 3.82 5.71 -39.86
CA PRO A 79 4.99 6.51 -39.54
C PRO A 79 5.99 6.51 -40.70
N GLY A 80 6.91 7.48 -40.70
CA GLY A 80 8.11 7.41 -41.53
C GLY A 80 9.10 6.33 -41.03
N LYS A 81 10.23 6.16 -41.72
CA LYS A 81 11.32 5.24 -41.29
C LYS A 81 11.91 5.60 -39.93
N THR A 82 11.84 6.87 -39.56
CA THR A 82 12.27 7.41 -38.27
C THR A 82 11.16 8.29 -37.72
N ILE A 83 10.94 8.23 -36.41
CA ILE A 83 9.99 9.09 -35.70
C ILE A 83 10.71 9.86 -34.58
N LYS A 84 10.17 11.02 -34.26
CA LYS A 84 10.51 11.80 -33.05
C LYS A 84 9.43 11.54 -32.02
N PHE A 85 9.78 10.93 -30.89
CA PHE A 85 8.84 10.61 -29.84
C PHE A 85 9.13 11.45 -28.60
N ARG A 86 8.15 12.27 -28.20
CA ARG A 86 8.25 13.19 -27.07
C ARG A 86 7.59 12.61 -25.82
N HIS A 87 8.30 12.67 -24.70
CA HIS A 87 7.82 12.17 -23.42
C HIS A 87 8.46 12.89 -22.23
N TYR A 88 7.84 12.79 -21.06
CA TYR A 88 8.52 13.15 -19.82
C TYR A 88 9.63 12.13 -19.51
N HIS A 89 10.73 12.64 -18.98
CA HIS A 89 11.87 11.88 -18.49
C HIS A 89 12.16 12.29 -17.05
N TYR A 90 12.51 11.33 -16.20
CA TYR A 90 12.77 11.62 -14.79
C TYR A 90 14.11 12.35 -14.63
N ALA A 91 14.06 13.54 -14.02
CA ALA A 91 15.21 14.42 -13.83
C ALA A 91 15.20 14.96 -12.38
N PRO A 92 15.64 14.14 -11.39
CA PRO A 92 15.53 14.48 -9.99
C PRO A 92 16.27 15.77 -9.63
N LYS A 93 15.66 16.60 -8.78
CA LYS A 93 16.31 17.78 -8.18
C LYS A 93 16.50 17.56 -6.70
N ALA A 94 17.74 17.77 -6.22
CA ALA A 94 18.09 17.60 -4.82
C ALA A 94 17.18 18.45 -3.90
N GLY A 95 16.68 17.85 -2.81
CA GLY A 95 15.94 18.55 -1.76
C GLY A 95 14.45 18.79 -2.03
N ILE A 96 13.87 18.28 -3.11
CA ILE A 96 12.44 18.44 -3.42
C ILE A 96 11.73 17.07 -3.35
N GLY A 97 10.81 16.92 -2.39
CA GLY A 97 9.87 15.79 -2.36
C GLY A 97 8.82 15.91 -3.47
N MET A 98 8.49 14.81 -4.12
CA MET A 98 7.60 14.81 -5.29
C MET A 98 6.16 14.54 -4.86
N GLY A 99 5.31 15.58 -4.89
CA GLY A 99 3.86 15.45 -4.66
C GLY A 99 3.08 14.97 -5.89
N TYR A 100 3.71 14.95 -7.07
CA TYR A 100 3.12 14.55 -8.35
C TYR A 100 4.17 13.92 -9.28
N SER A 101 3.76 12.95 -10.07
CA SER A 101 4.54 12.21 -11.06
C SER A 101 3.71 12.02 -12.33
N PRO A 102 4.14 12.55 -13.49
CA PRO A 102 3.53 12.27 -14.77
C PRO A 102 3.92 10.86 -15.23
N LEU A 103 3.25 10.38 -16.28
CA LEU A 103 3.73 9.24 -17.05
C LEU A 103 5.05 9.64 -17.70
N ALA A 104 6.11 8.89 -17.39
CA ALA A 104 7.46 9.17 -17.85
C ALA A 104 8.15 7.89 -18.30
N TYR A 105 9.11 8.02 -19.21
CA TYR A 105 9.83 6.89 -19.77
C TYR A 105 11.35 7.08 -19.74
N GLU A 106 12.05 5.98 -19.57
CA GLU A 106 13.52 5.86 -19.63
C GLU A 106 13.90 5.07 -20.89
N ILE A 107 13.68 5.68 -22.06
CA ILE A 107 13.99 5.10 -23.37
C ILE A 107 15.19 5.79 -24.02
N ASP A 108 16.24 5.99 -23.23
CA ASP A 108 17.43 6.79 -23.55
C ASP A 108 18.61 5.98 -24.12
N LYS A 109 18.56 4.65 -24.03
CA LYS A 109 19.65 3.75 -24.45
C LYS A 109 19.65 3.48 -25.96
N PRO A 110 20.65 3.98 -26.74
CA PRO A 110 20.76 3.68 -28.16
C PRO A 110 20.87 2.18 -28.44
N GLY A 111 20.24 1.73 -29.52
CA GLY A 111 20.21 0.33 -29.92
C GLY A 111 19.17 -0.53 -29.20
N ARG A 112 18.53 -0.03 -28.13
CA ARG A 112 17.45 -0.74 -27.45
C ARG A 112 16.14 -0.58 -28.20
N SER A 113 15.38 -1.67 -28.34
CA SER A 113 14.11 -1.70 -29.04
C SER A 113 12.93 -1.74 -28.07
N TYR A 114 11.82 -1.13 -28.49
CA TYR A 114 10.58 -1.04 -27.72
C TYR A 114 9.35 -1.17 -28.61
N LEU A 115 8.25 -1.66 -28.04
CA LEU A 115 6.91 -1.41 -28.55
C LEU A 115 6.43 -0.06 -28.00
N ILE A 116 6.02 0.83 -28.89
CA ILE A 116 5.66 2.22 -28.59
C ILE A 116 4.21 2.46 -28.98
N PHE A 117 3.43 3.01 -28.04
CA PHE A 117 2.06 3.49 -28.22
C PHE A 117 2.07 5.01 -28.14
N ALA A 118 1.70 5.68 -29.23
CA ALA A 118 1.87 7.12 -29.31
C ALA A 118 0.73 7.85 -30.00
N LEU A 119 0.44 9.05 -29.49
CA LEU A 119 -0.44 10.01 -30.15
C LEU A 119 0.35 10.82 -31.17
N ALA A 120 -0.29 11.19 -32.27
CA ALA A 120 0.26 12.10 -33.25
C ALA A 120 0.36 13.53 -32.67
N GLY A 121 1.52 14.14 -32.85
CA GLY A 121 1.77 15.55 -32.60
C GLY A 121 1.33 16.41 -33.78
N LYS A 122 1.05 17.70 -33.52
CA LYS A 122 0.67 18.66 -34.57
C LYS A 122 1.80 18.99 -35.55
N ASP A 123 3.04 18.74 -35.16
CA ASP A 123 4.27 19.03 -35.90
C ASP A 123 4.87 17.79 -36.60
N GLY A 124 4.09 16.71 -36.71
CA GLY A 124 4.53 15.43 -37.27
C GLY A 124 5.41 14.60 -36.33
N SER A 125 5.65 15.05 -35.10
CA SER A 125 6.19 14.21 -34.03
C SER A 125 5.13 13.27 -33.47
N PHE A 126 5.54 12.37 -32.59
CA PHE A 126 4.67 11.54 -31.78
C PHE A 126 4.91 11.85 -30.31
N LYS A 127 3.94 11.59 -29.45
CA LYS A 127 4.06 11.82 -28.01
C LYS A 127 3.39 10.75 -27.17
N GLN A 128 3.76 10.68 -25.90
CA GLN A 128 3.10 9.81 -24.92
C GLN A 128 1.57 9.98 -24.93
N PHE A 129 0.84 8.88 -24.72
CA PHE A 129 -0.60 8.84 -24.94
C PHE A 129 -1.42 9.66 -23.92
N GLN A 130 -0.85 9.98 -22.76
CA GLN A 130 -1.47 10.83 -21.76
C GLN A 130 -0.40 11.45 -20.85
N LYS A 131 -0.76 12.49 -20.09
CA LYS A 131 0.14 13.17 -19.15
C LYS A 131 0.31 12.38 -17.85
N ASP A 132 -0.78 11.99 -17.20
CA ASP A 132 -0.73 11.39 -15.86
C ASP A 132 -0.40 9.89 -15.93
N HIS A 133 0.35 9.37 -14.95
CA HIS A 133 0.64 7.95 -14.90
C HIS A 133 -0.62 7.13 -14.52
N THR A 134 -0.67 5.87 -14.93
CA THR A 134 -1.65 4.91 -14.45
C THR A 134 -1.04 4.04 -13.35
N GLN A 135 -1.82 3.11 -12.80
CA GLN A 135 -1.31 2.03 -11.94
C GLN A 135 -0.18 1.19 -12.59
N LYS A 136 0.03 1.31 -13.91
CA LYS A 136 1.23 0.84 -14.61
C LYS A 136 2.12 2.04 -14.96
N ALA A 137 3.21 2.22 -14.22
CA ALA A 137 4.07 3.40 -14.27
C ALA A 137 4.68 3.70 -15.67
N ARG A 138 4.84 2.68 -16.52
CA ARG A 138 5.36 2.78 -17.89
C ARG A 138 4.32 2.34 -18.93
N GLN A 139 3.02 2.56 -18.69
CA GLN A 139 1.98 2.24 -19.68
C GLN A 139 2.32 2.90 -21.03
N GLY A 140 2.22 2.18 -22.15
CA GLY A 140 2.45 2.72 -23.49
C GLY A 140 3.87 2.57 -24.04
N VAL A 141 4.81 2.05 -23.25
CA VAL A 141 6.12 1.60 -23.73
C VAL A 141 6.40 0.22 -23.14
N LEU A 142 6.79 -0.74 -23.97
CA LEU A 142 7.24 -2.07 -23.54
C LEU A 142 8.60 -2.38 -24.16
N VAL A 143 9.48 -3.02 -23.40
CA VAL A 143 10.74 -3.53 -23.93
C VAL A 143 10.49 -4.56 -25.04
N ALA A 144 11.28 -4.52 -26.11
CA ALA A 144 11.24 -5.51 -27.19
C ALA A 144 12.48 -6.43 -27.12
N ALA A 145 12.34 -7.67 -27.61
CA ALA A 145 13.40 -8.68 -27.52
C ALA A 145 14.63 -8.32 -28.35
N ASP A 146 14.39 -7.76 -29.54
CA ASP A 146 15.41 -7.45 -30.52
C ASP A 146 14.95 -6.30 -31.45
N ASP A 147 15.73 -6.01 -32.49
CA ASP A 147 15.39 -5.02 -33.52
C ASP A 147 14.89 -5.64 -34.83
N LYS A 148 14.43 -6.90 -34.80
CA LYS A 148 13.93 -7.61 -35.97
C LYS A 148 12.45 -7.33 -36.22
N PRO A 149 12.00 -7.37 -37.49
CA PRO A 149 10.59 -7.24 -37.82
C PRO A 149 9.71 -8.29 -37.15
N HIS A 150 8.47 -7.93 -36.85
CA HIS A 150 7.48 -8.79 -36.21
C HIS A 150 6.19 -8.82 -37.04
N SER A 151 5.53 -9.98 -37.16
CA SER A 151 4.36 -10.19 -38.03
C SER A 151 3.14 -10.77 -37.31
N GLY A 152 2.98 -10.46 -36.02
CA GLY A 152 1.85 -10.88 -35.20
C GLY A 152 0.55 -10.17 -35.60
N THR A 153 -0.59 -10.78 -35.27
CA THR A 153 -1.89 -10.30 -35.76
C THR A 153 -2.59 -9.35 -34.79
N THR A 154 -2.37 -9.54 -33.48
CA THR A 154 -2.90 -8.66 -32.43
C THR A 154 -1.77 -8.00 -31.64
N ILE A 155 -2.04 -6.85 -31.02
CA ILE A 155 -1.04 -6.16 -30.20
C ILE A 155 -0.65 -7.01 -29.00
N THR A 156 -1.61 -7.75 -28.45
CA THR A 156 -1.39 -8.68 -27.35
C THR A 156 -0.43 -9.81 -27.72
N GLU A 157 -0.61 -10.45 -28.88
CA GLU A 157 0.31 -11.49 -29.39
C GLU A 157 1.73 -10.95 -29.59
N ILE A 158 1.84 -9.76 -30.18
CA ILE A 158 3.12 -9.10 -30.45
C ILE A 158 3.84 -8.81 -29.12
N ALA A 159 3.14 -8.16 -28.17
CA ALA A 159 3.70 -7.83 -26.86
C ALA A 159 4.12 -9.08 -26.09
N TRP A 160 3.30 -10.13 -26.10
CA TRP A 160 3.62 -11.42 -25.49
C TRP A 160 4.92 -12.01 -26.06
N ALA A 161 5.04 -12.07 -27.39
CA ALA A 161 6.20 -12.64 -28.04
C ALA A 161 7.49 -11.84 -27.79
N GLU A 162 7.42 -10.50 -27.85
CA GLU A 162 8.55 -9.62 -27.56
C GLU A 162 9.01 -9.71 -26.11
N LEU A 163 8.08 -9.70 -25.15
CA LEU A 163 8.42 -9.84 -23.73
C LEU A 163 9.01 -11.22 -23.43
N ARG A 164 8.47 -12.29 -24.02
CA ARG A 164 9.06 -13.64 -23.91
C ARG A 164 10.46 -13.72 -24.48
N GLY A 165 10.70 -13.14 -25.65
CA GLY A 165 12.04 -13.09 -26.23
C GLY A 165 13.02 -12.32 -25.33
N ALA A 166 12.56 -11.22 -24.72
CA ALA A 166 13.37 -10.42 -23.80
C ALA A 166 13.80 -11.19 -22.53
N LEU A 167 13.07 -12.24 -22.12
CA LEU A 167 13.46 -13.09 -20.97
C LEU A 167 14.80 -13.80 -21.16
N ALA A 168 15.23 -14.04 -22.40
CA ALA A 168 16.53 -14.66 -22.70
C ALA A 168 17.73 -13.72 -22.48
N HIS A 169 17.48 -12.41 -22.29
CA HIS A 169 18.49 -11.39 -22.19
C HIS A 169 18.52 -10.78 -20.77
N PRO A 170 19.55 -11.02 -19.95
CA PRO A 170 19.59 -10.57 -18.56
C PRO A 170 19.34 -9.06 -18.37
N ASP A 171 19.79 -8.23 -19.32
CA ASP A 171 19.64 -6.77 -19.31
C ASP A 171 18.21 -6.27 -19.60
N LEU A 172 17.32 -7.18 -20.04
CA LEU A 172 15.91 -6.93 -20.37
C LEU A 172 14.97 -7.78 -19.49
N ALA A 173 15.43 -8.94 -19.04
CA ALA A 173 14.60 -9.97 -18.41
C ALA A 173 13.88 -9.47 -17.15
N VAL A 174 14.51 -8.62 -16.33
CA VAL A 174 13.86 -8.07 -15.13
C VAL A 174 12.64 -7.22 -15.51
N GLU A 175 12.81 -6.29 -16.45
CA GLU A 175 11.71 -5.45 -16.94
C GLU A 175 10.63 -6.30 -17.61
N ALA A 176 11.02 -7.28 -18.43
CA ALA A 176 10.08 -8.19 -19.07
C ALA A 176 9.27 -9.04 -18.06
N ILE A 177 9.90 -9.54 -16.99
CA ILE A 177 9.21 -10.24 -15.89
C ILE A 177 8.15 -9.32 -15.26
N GLU A 178 8.50 -8.07 -14.95
CA GLU A 178 7.56 -7.15 -14.30
C GLU A 178 6.37 -6.80 -15.19
N GLU A 179 6.62 -6.61 -16.49
CA GLU A 179 5.57 -6.38 -17.48
C GLU A 179 4.63 -7.58 -17.61
N LEU A 180 5.18 -8.79 -17.79
CA LEU A 180 4.40 -10.03 -17.84
C LEU A 180 3.59 -10.26 -16.56
N GLU A 181 4.17 -10.00 -15.38
CA GLU A 181 3.48 -10.09 -14.10
C GLU A 181 2.28 -9.15 -14.03
N LEU A 182 2.48 -7.86 -14.32
CA LEU A 182 1.41 -6.87 -14.24
C LEU A 182 0.30 -7.16 -15.26
N MET A 183 0.67 -7.54 -16.48
CA MET A 183 -0.27 -7.72 -17.59
C MET A 183 -1.04 -9.05 -17.53
N SER A 184 -0.59 -9.98 -16.69
CA SER A 184 -1.31 -11.23 -16.38
C SER A 184 -2.13 -11.18 -15.08
N GLY A 185 -2.23 -10.01 -14.44
CA GLY A 185 -3.00 -9.83 -13.20
C GLY A 185 -2.22 -10.11 -11.91
N GLY A 186 -0.91 -10.34 -12.00
CA GLY A 186 -0.02 -10.43 -10.84
C GLY A 186 0.10 -9.11 -10.07
N ARG A 187 0.62 -9.17 -8.85
CA ARG A 187 0.84 -7.99 -7.97
C ARG A 187 -0.42 -7.12 -7.77
N LEU A 188 -1.60 -7.74 -7.67
CA LEU A 188 -2.90 -7.07 -7.55
C LEU A 188 -3.33 -6.23 -8.77
N SER A 189 -2.68 -6.41 -9.91
CA SER A 189 -3.10 -5.81 -11.17
C SER A 189 -4.48 -6.34 -11.60
N LYS A 190 -5.27 -5.48 -12.24
CA LYS A 190 -6.56 -5.84 -12.83
C LYS A 190 -6.46 -6.20 -14.31
N LEU A 191 -5.27 -6.07 -14.91
CA LEU A 191 -5.04 -6.43 -16.30
C LEU A 191 -5.15 -7.94 -16.52
N LYS A 192 -5.53 -8.32 -17.74
CA LYS A 192 -5.70 -9.70 -18.19
C LYS A 192 -5.25 -9.85 -19.65
N ASP A 193 -4.28 -9.04 -20.06
CA ASP A 193 -3.73 -9.09 -21.42
C ASP A 193 -3.10 -10.46 -21.68
N PHE A 194 -2.50 -11.07 -20.64
CA PHE A 194 -1.88 -12.40 -20.74
C PHE A 194 -2.53 -13.42 -19.79
N ASP A 195 -2.55 -14.68 -20.21
CA ASP A 195 -2.96 -15.76 -19.31
C ASP A 195 -1.95 -15.94 -18.17
N ARG A 196 -2.45 -15.94 -16.93
CA ARG A 196 -1.61 -16.01 -15.72
C ARG A 196 -0.82 -17.31 -15.63
N LYS A 197 -1.42 -18.44 -16.01
CA LYS A 197 -0.77 -19.75 -15.91
C LYS A 197 0.32 -19.89 -16.96
N ALA A 198 0.06 -19.47 -18.19
CA ALA A 198 1.04 -19.40 -19.26
C ALA A 198 2.20 -18.48 -18.87
N THR A 199 1.90 -17.30 -18.31
CA THR A 199 2.92 -16.36 -17.83
C THR A 199 3.84 -17.02 -16.81
N LEU A 200 3.28 -17.61 -15.76
CA LEU A 200 4.07 -18.30 -14.73
C LEU A 200 4.86 -19.48 -15.31
N ALA A 201 4.37 -20.17 -16.34
CA ALA A 201 5.13 -21.23 -17.01
C ALA A 201 6.40 -20.69 -17.69
N GLU A 202 6.34 -19.52 -18.33
CA GLU A 202 7.51 -18.85 -18.93
C GLU A 202 8.51 -18.36 -17.88
N LEU A 203 8.02 -17.91 -16.71
CA LEU A 203 8.87 -17.38 -15.64
C LEU A 203 9.53 -18.47 -14.80
N ARG A 204 8.98 -19.69 -14.79
CA ARG A 204 9.43 -20.79 -13.93
C ARG A 204 10.92 -21.13 -14.10
N PRO A 205 11.49 -21.29 -15.31
CA PRO A 205 12.91 -21.59 -15.47
C PRO A 205 13.83 -20.49 -14.92
N LEU A 206 13.36 -19.23 -14.93
CA LEU A 206 14.15 -18.08 -14.48
C LEU A 206 14.34 -18.02 -12.97
N VAL A 207 13.56 -18.78 -12.20
CA VAL A 207 13.77 -18.97 -10.75
C VAL A 207 15.19 -19.47 -10.46
N LEU A 208 15.75 -20.31 -11.35
CA LEU A 208 17.09 -20.87 -11.26
C LEU A 208 18.15 -20.04 -12.01
N SER A 209 17.83 -18.80 -12.41
CA SER A 209 18.77 -17.97 -13.14
C SER A 209 20.05 -17.71 -12.35
N LYS A 210 21.19 -17.76 -13.04
CA LYS A 210 22.49 -17.38 -12.47
C LYS A 210 22.60 -15.87 -12.22
N HIS A 211 21.75 -15.07 -12.86
CA HIS A 211 21.68 -13.64 -12.64
C HIS A 211 20.75 -13.35 -11.46
N GLU A 212 21.31 -12.91 -10.34
CA GLU A 212 20.57 -12.72 -9.08
C GLU A 212 19.34 -11.81 -9.24
N ALA A 213 19.44 -10.73 -10.04
CA ALA A 213 18.31 -9.82 -10.28
C ALA A 213 17.15 -10.51 -11.02
N VAL A 214 17.46 -11.35 -12.01
CA VAL A 214 16.48 -12.12 -12.78
C VAL A 214 15.83 -13.18 -11.90
N ALA A 215 16.63 -13.93 -11.13
CA ALA A 215 16.11 -14.91 -10.16
C ALA A 215 15.22 -14.24 -9.11
N THR A 216 15.62 -13.07 -8.59
CA THR A 216 14.83 -12.29 -7.62
C THR A 216 13.47 -11.88 -8.20
N ALA A 217 13.44 -11.37 -9.43
CA ALA A 217 12.21 -10.98 -10.12
C ALA A 217 11.29 -12.19 -10.36
N ALA A 218 11.86 -13.32 -10.81
CA ALA A 218 11.12 -14.56 -11.04
C ALA A 218 10.56 -15.14 -9.73
N ILE A 219 11.36 -15.26 -8.66
CA ILE A 219 10.87 -15.73 -7.35
C ILE A 219 9.76 -14.82 -6.82
N THR A 220 9.87 -13.50 -7.05
CA THR A 220 8.85 -12.53 -6.68
C THR A 220 7.51 -12.79 -7.37
N ALA A 221 7.52 -13.17 -8.65
CA ALA A 221 6.32 -13.56 -9.39
C ALA A 221 5.57 -14.75 -8.74
N PHE A 222 6.32 -15.70 -8.18
CA PHE A 222 5.75 -16.87 -7.52
C PHE A 222 5.33 -16.65 -6.06
N GLY A 223 5.91 -15.64 -5.39
CA GLY A 223 5.68 -15.40 -3.96
C GLY A 223 4.68 -14.29 -3.62
N SER A 224 4.48 -13.30 -4.51
CA SER A 224 3.78 -12.04 -4.19
C SER A 224 2.30 -12.17 -3.78
N ASP A 225 1.69 -13.33 -4.04
CA ASP A 225 0.31 -13.63 -3.67
C ASP A 225 0.18 -14.27 -2.28
N GLY A 226 1.30 -14.52 -1.59
CA GLY A 226 1.36 -15.13 -0.26
C GLY A 226 1.45 -14.10 0.88
N PRO A 227 0.85 -14.40 2.06
CA PRO A 227 0.90 -13.51 3.23
C PRO A 227 2.30 -13.37 3.86
N TYR A 228 3.24 -14.24 3.47
CA TYR A 228 4.58 -14.34 4.07
C TYR A 228 5.67 -13.66 3.25
N PHE A 229 5.33 -13.13 2.07
CA PHE A 229 6.33 -12.66 1.11
C PHE A 229 6.77 -11.21 1.34
N VAL A 230 5.82 -10.27 1.27
CA VAL A 230 6.06 -8.83 1.44
C VAL A 230 5.69 -8.41 2.86
N GLU A 231 6.69 -8.01 3.65
CA GLU A 231 6.50 -7.65 5.07
C GLU A 231 5.54 -6.47 5.26
N ARG A 232 5.67 -5.43 4.43
CA ARG A 232 4.79 -4.25 4.46
C ARG A 232 3.31 -4.63 4.27
N ASP A 233 3.03 -5.76 3.62
CA ASP A 233 1.68 -6.18 3.33
C ASP A 233 1.07 -7.02 4.47
N ALA A 234 1.87 -7.48 5.43
CA ALA A 234 1.43 -8.28 6.58
C ALA A 234 0.22 -7.72 7.34
N PRO A 235 0.08 -6.39 7.57
CA PRO A 235 -1.10 -5.81 8.22
C PRO A 235 -2.40 -6.12 7.47
N TYR A 236 -2.40 -6.01 6.14
CA TYR A 236 -3.57 -6.25 5.30
C TYR A 236 -3.92 -7.75 5.25
N TRP A 237 -2.91 -8.61 5.28
CA TRP A 237 -3.09 -10.05 5.37
C TRP A 237 -3.67 -10.48 6.73
N LEU A 238 -3.17 -9.92 7.84
CA LEU A 238 -3.72 -10.17 9.17
C LEU A 238 -5.18 -9.69 9.27
N ALA A 239 -5.51 -8.55 8.68
CA ALA A 239 -6.89 -8.06 8.60
C ALA A 239 -7.81 -8.98 7.78
N GLY A 240 -7.28 -9.71 6.79
CA GLY A 240 -8.06 -10.61 5.94
C GLY A 240 -8.10 -12.08 6.37
N ILE A 241 -7.06 -12.57 7.02
CA ILE A 241 -6.96 -13.94 7.56
C ILE A 241 -7.52 -14.01 8.98
N GLY A 242 -7.32 -12.94 9.75
CA GLY A 242 -7.75 -12.84 11.12
C GLY A 242 -9.26 -12.89 11.29
N LYS A 243 -9.69 -13.31 12.48
CA LYS A 243 -11.10 -13.28 12.92
C LYS A 243 -11.44 -12.04 13.75
N GLY A 244 -10.45 -11.20 14.02
CA GLY A 244 -10.55 -9.94 14.72
C GLY A 244 -10.77 -8.76 13.79
N ASN A 245 -10.43 -7.57 14.29
CA ASN A 245 -10.62 -6.32 13.57
C ASN A 245 -9.39 -5.42 13.71
N ILE A 246 -8.89 -4.96 12.56
CA ILE A 246 -7.80 -3.98 12.48
C ILE A 246 -8.34 -2.74 11.76
N ALA A 247 -8.66 -1.71 12.53
CA ALA A 247 -9.39 -0.54 12.05
C ALA A 247 -8.66 0.21 10.92
N GLY A 248 -9.39 0.53 9.84
CA GLY A 248 -8.90 1.33 8.72
C GLY A 248 -7.92 0.63 7.78
N LEU A 249 -7.75 -0.69 7.88
CA LEU A 249 -7.00 -1.48 6.91
C LEU A 249 -7.92 -2.34 6.04
N SER A 250 -7.71 -2.26 4.72
CA SER A 250 -8.45 -3.10 3.77
C SER A 250 -8.00 -4.56 3.86
N PRO A 251 -8.89 -5.53 4.13
CA PRO A 251 -8.51 -6.92 4.28
C PRO A 251 -8.05 -7.53 2.95
N ARG A 252 -6.94 -8.27 2.97
CA ARG A 252 -6.44 -9.04 1.81
C ARG A 252 -6.66 -10.53 2.02
N LYS A 253 -7.33 -11.18 1.07
CA LYS A 253 -7.65 -12.61 1.13
C LYS A 253 -6.62 -13.43 0.34
N PRO A 254 -6.11 -14.55 0.90
CA PRO A 254 -5.11 -15.35 0.20
C PRO A 254 -5.68 -15.97 -1.07
N ASN A 255 -4.89 -16.02 -2.15
CA ASN A 255 -5.26 -16.75 -3.35
C ASN A 255 -5.39 -18.25 -3.01
N PRO A 256 -6.50 -18.94 -3.32
CA PRO A 256 -6.65 -20.36 -3.01
C PRO A 256 -5.60 -21.25 -3.71
N SER A 257 -5.03 -20.82 -4.84
CA SER A 257 -3.99 -21.54 -5.57
C SER A 257 -2.73 -20.66 -5.67
N PRO A 258 -1.82 -20.72 -4.68
CA PRO A 258 -0.60 -19.91 -4.68
C PRO A 258 0.27 -20.21 -5.91
N ALA A 259 0.76 -19.16 -6.57
CA ALA A 259 1.66 -19.29 -7.73
C ALA A 259 2.86 -20.19 -7.43
N ALA A 260 3.41 -20.14 -6.21
CA ALA A 260 4.50 -20.98 -5.73
C ALA A 260 4.30 -22.50 -5.92
N MET A 261 3.06 -23.00 -5.99
CA MET A 261 2.79 -24.42 -6.29
C MET A 261 3.27 -24.83 -7.69
N LEU A 262 3.35 -23.89 -8.64
CA LEU A 262 3.82 -24.15 -10.00
C LEU A 262 5.35 -24.25 -10.11
N ALA A 263 6.09 -23.74 -9.11
CA ALA A 263 7.56 -23.68 -9.11
C ALA A 263 8.17 -24.24 -7.82
N THR A 264 7.46 -25.09 -7.08
CA THR A 264 7.90 -25.58 -5.76
C THR A 264 9.25 -26.29 -5.82
N LYS A 265 9.51 -27.07 -6.88
CA LYS A 265 10.79 -27.77 -7.06
C LYS A 265 11.94 -26.77 -7.20
N GLU A 266 11.78 -25.79 -8.08
CA GLU A 266 12.79 -24.77 -8.36
C GLU A 266 13.04 -23.88 -7.13
N LEU A 267 11.97 -23.49 -6.43
CA LEU A 267 12.08 -22.71 -5.21
C LEU A 267 12.79 -23.47 -4.08
N LEU A 268 12.55 -24.79 -3.94
CA LEU A 268 13.28 -25.62 -2.98
C LEU A 268 14.77 -25.73 -3.32
N GLU A 269 15.11 -25.75 -4.60
CA GLU A 269 16.51 -25.73 -5.04
C GLU A 269 17.18 -24.39 -4.68
N VAL A 270 16.51 -23.25 -4.99
CA VAL A 270 17.00 -21.92 -4.59
C VAL A 270 17.09 -21.76 -3.06
N ALA A 271 16.21 -22.41 -2.30
CA ALA A 271 16.23 -22.43 -0.84
C ALA A 271 17.46 -23.14 -0.24
N ASN A 272 18.40 -23.60 -1.06
CA ASN A 272 19.70 -24.13 -0.64
C ASN A 272 20.90 -23.30 -1.17
N THR A 273 20.64 -22.11 -1.71
CA THR A 273 21.68 -21.22 -2.28
C THR A 273 22.12 -20.14 -1.28
N ASN A 274 22.58 -18.99 -1.77
CA ASN A 274 23.03 -17.87 -0.93
C ASN A 274 21.89 -17.34 -0.03
N PRO A 275 22.20 -16.70 1.12
CA PRO A 275 21.18 -16.38 2.12
C PRO A 275 20.05 -15.48 1.63
N LYS A 276 20.35 -14.52 0.74
CA LYS A 276 19.35 -13.57 0.20
C LYS A 276 18.31 -14.29 -0.66
N LEU A 277 18.75 -15.05 -1.65
CA LEU A 277 17.85 -15.82 -2.51
C LEU A 277 17.17 -16.95 -1.75
N LYS A 278 17.88 -17.60 -0.81
CA LYS A 278 17.33 -18.62 0.08
C LYS A 278 16.14 -18.08 0.88
N ALA A 279 16.29 -16.98 1.61
CA ALA A 279 15.21 -16.40 2.41
C ALA A 279 14.03 -15.93 1.54
N LEU A 280 14.30 -15.44 0.33
CA LEU A 280 13.26 -15.06 -0.64
C LEU A 280 12.47 -16.27 -1.12
N ALA A 281 13.17 -17.35 -1.52
CA ALA A 281 12.55 -18.58 -1.98
C ALA A 281 11.74 -19.28 -0.88
N ILE A 282 12.24 -19.32 0.36
CA ILE A 282 11.50 -19.86 1.51
C ILE A 282 10.18 -19.11 1.70
N ARG A 283 10.19 -17.76 1.66
CA ARG A 283 8.95 -16.98 1.76
C ARG A 283 8.00 -17.25 0.59
N ALA A 284 8.53 -17.40 -0.63
CA ALA A 284 7.71 -17.75 -1.79
C ALA A 284 7.04 -19.12 -1.62
N LEU A 285 7.74 -20.10 -1.05
CA LEU A 285 7.21 -21.44 -0.71
C LEU A 285 6.12 -21.41 0.37
N GLY A 286 5.81 -20.26 0.95
CA GLY A 286 4.69 -20.10 1.86
C GLY A 286 3.39 -20.69 1.27
N ARG A 287 2.64 -21.43 2.09
CA ARG A 287 1.39 -22.13 1.70
C ARG A 287 1.58 -23.28 0.71
N THR A 288 2.81 -23.73 0.49
CA THR A 288 3.08 -25.03 -0.14
C THR A 288 3.23 -26.11 0.94
N SER A 289 3.13 -27.38 0.54
CA SER A 289 3.40 -28.51 1.45
C SER A 289 4.92 -28.66 1.65
N LEU A 290 5.39 -28.42 2.87
CA LEU A 290 6.82 -28.47 3.21
C LEU A 290 7.06 -29.52 4.31
N PRO A 291 8.11 -30.37 4.18
CA PRO A 291 8.48 -31.30 5.24
C PRO A 291 8.89 -30.56 6.52
N ALA A 292 8.43 -31.02 7.68
CA ALA A 292 8.78 -30.42 8.97
C ALA A 292 10.30 -30.37 9.22
N ALA A 293 11.04 -31.40 8.78
CA ALA A 293 12.50 -31.45 8.87
C ALA A 293 13.18 -30.32 8.08
N THR A 294 12.67 -29.99 6.88
CA THR A 294 13.17 -28.90 6.05
C THR A 294 13.03 -27.56 6.75
N LEU A 295 11.84 -27.29 7.30
CA LEU A 295 11.56 -26.06 8.06
C LEU A 295 12.40 -25.96 9.32
N ALA A 296 12.59 -27.07 10.03
CA ALA A 296 13.46 -27.13 11.21
C ALA A 296 14.93 -26.88 10.87
N GLY A 297 15.38 -27.27 9.67
CA GLY A 297 16.70 -26.92 9.15
C GLY A 297 16.84 -25.41 8.95
N TRP A 298 15.92 -24.79 8.20
CA TRP A 298 15.95 -23.35 7.96
C TRP A 298 15.78 -22.49 9.23
N ALA A 299 15.01 -22.97 10.20
CA ALA A 299 14.86 -22.29 11.49
C ALA A 299 16.14 -22.30 12.35
N ARG A 300 17.15 -23.11 12.00
CA ARG A 300 18.47 -23.15 12.65
C ARG A 300 19.58 -22.53 11.80
N ASP A 301 19.24 -21.99 10.63
CA ASP A 301 20.21 -21.37 9.73
C ASP A 301 20.90 -20.18 10.45
N PRO A 302 22.23 -20.00 10.29
CA PRO A 302 22.94 -18.89 10.90
C PRO A 302 22.40 -17.52 10.43
N ASP A 303 21.85 -17.44 9.22
CA ASP A 303 21.31 -16.21 8.66
C ASP A 303 19.94 -15.85 9.25
N VAL A 304 19.82 -14.62 9.74
CA VAL A 304 18.61 -14.09 10.38
C VAL A 304 17.42 -14.06 9.42
N ALA A 305 17.63 -13.70 8.15
CA ALA A 305 16.56 -13.62 7.16
C ALA A 305 16.00 -15.00 6.82
N VAL A 306 16.85 -16.03 6.82
CA VAL A 306 16.45 -17.43 6.61
C VAL A 306 15.61 -17.94 7.78
N ARG A 307 16.08 -17.78 9.03
CA ARG A 307 15.30 -18.19 10.22
C ARG A 307 13.94 -17.49 10.26
N ARG A 308 13.94 -16.18 10.01
CA ARG A 308 12.73 -15.37 9.93
C ARG A 308 11.75 -15.91 8.88
N ALA A 309 12.23 -16.22 7.68
CA ALA A 309 11.41 -16.77 6.61
C ALA A 309 10.79 -18.12 7.02
N ALA A 310 11.58 -19.00 7.64
CA ALA A 310 11.13 -20.31 8.13
C ALA A 310 10.01 -20.19 9.16
N VAL A 311 10.13 -19.25 10.10
CA VAL A 311 9.10 -19.02 11.14
C VAL A 311 7.80 -18.53 10.52
N LEU A 312 7.85 -17.57 9.58
CA LEU A 312 6.64 -17.06 8.92
C LEU A 312 5.88 -18.16 8.19
N VAL A 313 6.56 -18.96 7.37
CA VAL A 313 5.88 -20.02 6.59
C VAL A 313 5.38 -21.18 7.46
N SER A 314 5.92 -21.34 8.67
CA SER A 314 5.44 -22.35 9.63
C SER A 314 4.06 -22.03 10.23
N ALA A 315 3.54 -20.82 10.02
CA ALA A 315 2.22 -20.42 10.53
C ALA A 315 1.06 -21.31 10.03
N GLU A 316 1.19 -21.86 8.83
CA GLU A 316 0.20 -22.77 8.21
C GLU A 316 0.24 -24.19 8.80
N LEU A 317 1.33 -24.59 9.46
CA LEU A 317 1.44 -25.94 10.02
C LEU A 317 0.52 -26.13 11.23
N ALA A 318 0.27 -27.35 11.67
CA ALA A 318 -0.39 -27.57 12.97
C ALA A 318 0.62 -27.47 14.15
N ASP A 319 1.88 -27.84 13.89
CA ASP A 319 2.97 -27.80 14.86
C ASP A 319 3.42 -26.34 15.11
N ARG A 320 3.44 -25.94 16.39
CA ARG A 320 3.83 -24.59 16.83
C ARG A 320 5.24 -24.51 17.38
N THR A 321 6.02 -25.59 17.31
CA THR A 321 7.36 -25.68 17.89
C THR A 321 8.29 -24.57 17.38
N LEU A 322 8.29 -24.29 16.07
CA LEU A 322 9.14 -23.25 15.48
C LEU A 322 8.75 -21.85 15.95
N ILE A 323 7.45 -21.53 15.96
CA ILE A 323 6.93 -20.25 16.47
C ILE A 323 7.28 -20.10 17.96
N ASN A 324 7.06 -21.14 18.76
CA ASN A 324 7.36 -21.15 20.20
C ASN A 324 8.84 -20.87 20.50
N ALA A 325 9.76 -21.44 19.71
CA ALA A 325 11.18 -21.19 19.88
C ALA A 325 11.55 -19.75 19.46
N ALA A 326 10.97 -19.27 18.36
CA ALA A 326 11.29 -17.99 17.75
C ALA A 326 10.97 -16.76 18.63
N VAL A 327 10.03 -16.87 19.58
CA VAL A 327 9.71 -15.75 20.51
C VAL A 327 10.86 -15.37 21.44
N SER A 328 11.90 -16.20 21.52
CA SER A 328 13.11 -15.94 22.32
C SER A 328 14.39 -15.90 21.48
N ASP A 329 14.27 -15.79 20.15
CA ASP A 329 15.44 -15.63 19.27
C ASP A 329 16.18 -14.32 19.61
N LYS A 330 17.50 -14.34 19.48
CA LYS A 330 18.37 -13.20 19.76
C LYS A 330 18.06 -12.03 18.81
N ALA A 331 17.72 -12.33 17.55
CA ALA A 331 17.43 -11.33 16.53
C ALA A 331 15.97 -10.82 16.64
N PRO A 332 15.74 -9.51 16.75
CA PRO A 332 14.39 -8.96 16.82
C PRO A 332 13.55 -9.27 15.57
N GLU A 333 14.17 -9.40 14.40
CA GLU A 333 13.50 -9.74 13.14
C GLU A 333 12.83 -11.12 13.19
N VAL A 334 13.45 -12.08 13.88
CA VAL A 334 12.87 -13.42 14.07
C VAL A 334 11.75 -13.37 15.11
N ARG A 335 11.87 -12.55 16.16
CA ARG A 335 10.78 -12.33 17.13
C ARG A 335 9.57 -11.63 16.51
N ILE A 336 9.79 -10.68 15.58
CA ILE A 336 8.73 -10.09 14.74
C ILE A 336 8.03 -11.18 13.93
N ALA A 337 8.79 -12.06 13.27
CA ALA A 337 8.21 -13.19 12.54
C ALA A 337 7.44 -14.15 13.46
N ALA A 338 7.88 -14.34 14.70
CA ALA A 338 7.14 -15.14 15.67
C ALA A 338 5.79 -14.50 16.02
N ALA A 339 5.75 -13.19 16.31
CA ALA A 339 4.50 -12.46 16.54
C ALA A 339 3.55 -12.58 15.35
N LEU A 340 4.05 -12.30 14.14
CA LEU A 340 3.28 -12.43 12.89
C LEU A 340 2.80 -13.87 12.67
N GLY A 341 3.67 -14.86 12.89
CA GLY A 341 3.33 -16.27 12.76
C GLY A 341 2.20 -16.70 13.70
N ILE A 342 2.20 -16.19 14.94
CA ILE A 342 1.07 -16.36 15.87
C ILE A 342 -0.19 -15.75 15.28
N GLY A 343 -0.13 -14.49 14.82
CA GLY A 343 -1.23 -13.80 14.17
C GLY A 343 -1.78 -14.54 12.95
N PHE A 344 -0.93 -15.05 12.06
CA PHE A 344 -1.37 -15.78 10.87
C PHE A 344 -1.94 -17.16 11.21
N SER A 345 -1.39 -17.85 12.21
CA SER A 345 -1.89 -19.16 12.64
C SER A 345 -3.29 -19.11 13.25
N GLN A 346 -3.70 -17.95 13.78
CA GLN A 346 -4.94 -17.76 14.53
C GLN A 346 -5.14 -18.80 15.66
N ASP A 347 -4.04 -19.33 16.20
CA ASP A 347 -4.03 -20.33 17.26
C ASP A 347 -4.06 -19.66 18.65
N ALA A 348 -5.24 -19.63 19.27
CA ALA A 348 -5.46 -18.94 20.54
C ALA A 348 -4.56 -19.46 21.69
N ARG A 349 -4.01 -20.67 21.59
CA ARG A 349 -3.08 -21.24 22.58
C ARG A 349 -1.77 -20.44 22.67
N LEU A 350 -1.46 -19.66 21.64
CA LEU A 350 -0.26 -18.84 21.54
C LEU A 350 -0.45 -17.39 22.02
N LEU A 351 -1.67 -16.99 22.44
CA LEU A 351 -1.93 -15.62 22.92
C LEU A 351 -1.06 -15.22 24.11
N ARG A 352 -0.72 -16.17 24.99
CA ARG A 352 0.23 -15.93 26.10
C ARG A 352 1.63 -15.50 25.63
N LEU A 353 2.02 -15.89 24.41
CA LEU A 353 3.30 -15.50 23.84
C LEU A 353 3.24 -14.10 23.24
N LEU A 354 2.09 -13.68 22.71
CA LEU A 354 1.88 -12.28 22.33
C LEU A 354 1.96 -11.36 23.55
N ASP A 355 1.40 -11.76 24.71
CA ASP A 355 1.56 -11.01 25.96
C ASP A 355 3.04 -10.82 26.37
N LYS A 356 3.86 -11.85 26.19
CA LYS A 356 5.31 -11.75 26.39
C LYS A 356 5.94 -10.77 25.40
N LEU A 357 5.61 -10.86 24.12
CA LEU A 357 6.19 -10.02 23.06
C LEU A 357 5.72 -8.55 23.12
N LEU A 358 4.57 -8.27 23.75
CA LEU A 358 4.14 -6.90 24.06
C LEU A 358 5.07 -6.20 25.06
N LYS A 359 5.90 -6.96 25.79
CA LYS A 359 6.90 -6.45 26.74
C LYS A 359 8.33 -6.54 26.17
N ASP A 360 8.48 -6.83 24.88
CA ASP A 360 9.79 -6.93 24.23
C ASP A 360 10.53 -5.58 24.26
N PRO A 361 11.86 -5.55 24.46
CA PRO A 361 12.63 -4.32 24.41
C PRO A 361 12.54 -3.61 23.04
N GLU A 362 12.40 -4.35 21.94
CA GLU A 362 12.34 -3.77 20.60
C GLU A 362 10.91 -3.29 20.26
N GLY A 363 10.78 -1.99 19.92
CA GLY A 363 9.50 -1.36 19.61
C GLY A 363 8.78 -2.00 18.44
N LYS A 364 9.51 -2.44 17.41
CA LYS A 364 8.93 -3.14 16.25
C LYS A 364 8.38 -4.53 16.61
N VAL A 365 8.98 -5.22 17.57
CA VAL A 365 8.46 -6.52 18.08
C VAL A 365 7.15 -6.29 18.81
N ARG A 366 7.09 -5.27 19.69
CA ARG A 366 5.85 -4.91 20.39
C ARG A 366 4.73 -4.55 19.40
N ALA A 367 5.07 -3.82 18.32
CA ALA A 367 4.11 -3.46 17.27
C ALA A 367 3.55 -4.70 16.58
N ALA A 368 4.41 -5.62 16.15
CA ALA A 368 3.99 -6.86 15.52
C ALA A 368 3.11 -7.70 16.46
N ALA A 369 3.42 -7.74 17.76
CA ALA A 369 2.63 -8.44 18.75
C ALA A 369 1.24 -7.81 18.95
N ALA A 370 1.17 -6.49 19.10
CA ALA A 370 -0.09 -5.78 19.28
C ALA A 370 -1.03 -5.93 18.07
N MET A 371 -0.48 -5.80 16.86
CA MET A 371 -1.27 -5.91 15.63
C MET A 371 -1.69 -7.36 15.35
N SER A 372 -0.83 -8.33 15.68
CA SER A 372 -1.21 -9.75 15.64
C SER A 372 -2.26 -10.09 16.67
N LEU A 373 -2.29 -9.43 17.84
CA LEU A 373 -3.33 -9.63 18.84
C LEU A 373 -4.70 -9.09 18.37
N LEU A 374 -4.71 -7.93 17.70
CA LEU A 374 -5.92 -7.33 17.09
C LEU A 374 -6.55 -8.19 15.99
N SER A 375 -5.77 -9.07 15.35
CA SER A 375 -6.30 -9.97 14.32
C SER A 375 -7.07 -11.17 14.87
N PHE A 376 -7.04 -11.43 16.19
CA PHE A 376 -7.81 -12.51 16.81
C PHE A 376 -9.25 -12.07 17.12
N ALA A 377 -10.16 -13.04 17.14
CA ALA A 377 -11.53 -12.81 17.60
C ALA A 377 -11.52 -12.24 19.04
N ILE A 378 -12.33 -11.20 19.27
CA ILE A 378 -12.34 -10.46 20.54
C ILE A 378 -12.64 -11.35 21.74
N ASP A 379 -13.47 -12.38 21.60
CA ASP A 379 -13.80 -13.31 22.69
C ASP A 379 -12.57 -14.08 23.20
N GLN A 380 -11.58 -14.31 22.34
CA GLN A 380 -10.33 -14.96 22.71
C GLN A 380 -9.28 -13.96 23.21
N ALA A 381 -9.18 -12.81 22.54
CA ALA A 381 -8.10 -11.83 22.78
C ALA A 381 -8.40 -10.85 23.94
N ARG A 382 -9.66 -10.71 24.35
CA ARG A 382 -10.11 -9.76 25.38
C ARG A 382 -9.26 -9.79 26.66
N PRO A 383 -8.93 -10.95 27.27
CA PRO A 383 -8.13 -10.96 28.50
C PRO A 383 -6.74 -10.33 28.29
N THR A 384 -6.07 -10.68 27.19
CA THR A 384 -4.74 -10.17 26.86
C THR A 384 -4.78 -8.68 26.54
N MET A 385 -5.78 -8.21 25.78
CA MET A 385 -5.95 -6.79 25.48
C MET A 385 -6.21 -5.96 26.76
N ALA A 386 -7.11 -6.44 27.62
CA ALA A 386 -7.44 -5.76 28.88
C ALA A 386 -6.24 -5.67 29.82
N ALA A 387 -5.43 -6.73 29.91
CA ALA A 387 -4.20 -6.75 30.71
C ALA A 387 -3.13 -5.78 30.22
N ASN A 388 -3.21 -5.34 28.95
CA ASN A 388 -2.20 -4.49 28.31
C ASN A 388 -2.70 -3.05 28.02
N LEU A 389 -3.75 -2.60 28.72
CA LEU A 389 -4.23 -1.21 28.65
C LEU A 389 -3.29 -0.18 29.30
N THR A 390 -2.17 -0.60 29.89
CA THR A 390 -1.13 0.31 30.40
C THR A 390 0.03 0.52 29.40
N THR A 391 0.00 -0.18 28.26
CA THR A 391 1.04 -0.09 27.22
C THR A 391 0.77 1.06 26.24
N ASP A 392 1.77 1.40 25.41
CA ASP A 392 1.64 2.38 24.32
C ASP A 392 0.53 2.02 23.31
N TYR A 393 0.11 0.75 23.27
CA TYR A 393 -0.94 0.23 22.39
C TYR A 393 -2.36 0.31 22.99
N ARG A 394 -2.49 0.87 24.22
CA ARG A 394 -3.76 1.08 24.91
C ARG A 394 -4.88 1.63 24.00
N PRO A 395 -4.68 2.68 23.17
CA PRO A 395 -5.77 3.21 22.35
C PRO A 395 -6.38 2.18 21.40
N LEU A 396 -5.55 1.31 20.81
CA LEU A 396 -6.01 0.28 19.87
C LEU A 396 -6.80 -0.80 20.60
N PHE A 397 -6.27 -1.31 21.71
CA PHE A 397 -6.93 -2.35 22.51
C PHE A 397 -8.23 -1.84 23.14
N LEU A 398 -8.23 -0.62 23.65
CA LEU A 398 -9.41 0.01 24.22
C LEU A 398 -10.55 0.12 23.20
N ASN A 399 -10.23 0.60 21.99
CA ASN A 399 -11.21 0.71 20.91
C ASN A 399 -11.82 -0.65 20.56
N GLU A 400 -11.00 -1.69 20.47
CA GLU A 400 -11.50 -3.02 20.16
C GLU A 400 -12.34 -3.61 21.31
N LEU A 401 -11.94 -3.41 22.56
CA LEU A 401 -12.72 -3.83 23.74
C LEU A 401 -14.08 -3.13 23.85
N ALA A 402 -14.13 -1.85 23.47
CA ALA A 402 -15.32 -1.00 23.50
C ALA A 402 -16.25 -1.23 22.30
N ARG A 403 -15.81 -1.91 21.24
CA ARG A 403 -16.54 -2.03 19.98
C ARG A 403 -17.96 -2.58 20.11
N LYS A 404 -18.15 -3.58 20.99
CA LYS A 404 -19.47 -4.20 21.24
C LYS A 404 -20.29 -3.45 22.29
N ASP A 405 -19.63 -2.90 23.30
CA ASP A 405 -20.25 -2.14 24.38
C ASP A 405 -19.29 -1.01 24.84
N PRO A 406 -19.49 0.22 24.36
CA PRO A 406 -18.65 1.35 24.74
C PRO A 406 -18.89 1.86 26.17
N LYS A 407 -20.05 1.54 26.78
CA LYS A 407 -20.51 2.11 28.06
C LYS A 407 -19.47 2.02 29.19
N PRO A 408 -18.85 0.87 29.49
CA PRO A 408 -17.85 0.78 30.56
C PRO A 408 -16.53 1.52 30.24
N TYR A 409 -16.32 1.93 28.98
CA TYR A 409 -15.07 2.52 28.51
C TYR A 409 -15.17 4.01 28.20
N LEU A 410 -16.34 4.65 28.33
CA LEU A 410 -16.56 6.04 27.90
C LEU A 410 -15.53 7.03 28.44
N ALA A 411 -15.18 6.95 29.74
CA ALA A 411 -14.18 7.84 30.33
C ALA A 411 -12.78 7.62 29.71
N GLN A 412 -12.41 6.36 29.45
CA GLN A 412 -11.12 6.02 28.85
C GLN A 412 -11.08 6.39 27.36
N LEU A 413 -12.18 6.24 26.64
CA LEU A 413 -12.31 6.70 25.26
C LEU A 413 -12.17 8.23 25.19
N GLY A 414 -12.78 8.95 26.13
CA GLY A 414 -12.63 10.40 26.26
C GLY A 414 -11.17 10.82 26.44
N ASP A 415 -10.44 10.12 27.32
CA ASP A 415 -9.01 10.33 27.52
C ASP A 415 -8.18 10.15 26.24
N VAL A 416 -8.50 9.14 25.42
CA VAL A 416 -7.83 8.91 24.13
C VAL A 416 -8.14 10.05 23.14
N ILE A 417 -9.40 10.50 23.09
CA ILE A 417 -9.85 11.60 22.22
C ILE A 417 -9.14 12.90 22.59
N GLU A 418 -9.17 13.29 23.86
CA GLU A 418 -8.61 14.56 24.33
C GLU A 418 -7.08 14.62 24.17
N LYS A 419 -6.39 13.49 24.39
CA LYS A 419 -4.92 13.42 24.29
C LYS A 419 -4.41 13.11 22.90
N MET A 420 -5.28 12.76 21.94
CA MET A 420 -4.88 12.28 20.61
C MET A 420 -3.86 11.12 20.68
N SER A 421 -4.05 10.21 21.65
CA SER A 421 -3.05 9.17 21.95
C SER A 421 -2.91 8.17 20.80
N GLN A 422 -1.69 7.93 20.32
CA GLN A 422 -1.39 6.93 19.29
C GLN A 422 -0.03 6.26 19.53
N PRO A 423 0.13 4.96 19.19
CA PRO A 423 1.41 4.27 19.36
C PRO A 423 2.46 4.76 18.34
N ALA A 424 3.74 4.79 18.71
CA ALA A 424 4.81 5.29 17.83
C ALA A 424 5.16 4.34 16.65
N HIS A 425 4.96 3.03 16.79
CA HIS A 425 5.42 2.01 15.84
C HIS A 425 4.31 1.13 15.24
N TRP A 426 3.04 1.51 15.37
CA TRP A 426 1.94 0.77 14.78
C TRP A 426 1.87 0.93 13.25
N TRP A 427 1.17 0.03 12.58
CA TRP A 427 1.16 -0.07 11.11
C TRP A 427 0.20 0.88 10.38
N GLY A 428 -0.37 1.85 11.09
CA GLY A 428 -1.39 2.76 10.55
C GLY A 428 -2.76 2.12 10.40
N GLY A 429 -3.65 2.80 9.66
CA GLY A 429 -5.08 2.52 9.62
C GLY A 429 -5.87 3.75 10.10
N SER A 430 -7.01 3.53 10.75
CA SER A 430 -7.80 4.61 11.34
C SER A 430 -7.10 5.19 12.57
N ILE A 431 -6.95 6.52 12.65
CA ILE A 431 -6.38 7.19 13.83
C ILE A 431 -7.14 6.73 15.09
N PRO A 432 -6.47 6.25 16.15
CA PRO A 432 -7.15 5.66 17.30
C PRO A 432 -8.16 6.60 17.97
N ALA A 433 -7.83 7.89 18.10
CA ALA A 433 -8.74 8.90 18.63
C ALA A 433 -9.99 9.09 17.77
N GLY A 434 -9.88 8.99 16.44
CA GLY A 434 -11.03 9.02 15.53
C GLY A 434 -11.94 7.81 15.71
N GLU A 435 -11.38 6.62 15.89
CA GLU A 435 -12.17 5.42 16.23
C GLU A 435 -12.82 5.54 17.61
N SER A 436 -12.09 6.03 18.63
CA SER A 436 -12.65 6.27 19.97
C SER A 436 -13.82 7.26 19.91
N TRP A 437 -13.66 8.33 19.14
CA TRP A 437 -14.69 9.33 18.90
C TRP A 437 -15.92 8.69 18.27
N LYS A 438 -15.74 7.90 17.20
CA LYS A 438 -16.83 7.21 16.51
C LYS A 438 -17.58 6.25 17.44
N LEU A 439 -16.87 5.43 18.21
CA LEU A 439 -17.47 4.49 19.17
C LEU A 439 -18.31 5.21 20.22
N MET A 440 -17.78 6.28 20.80
CA MET A 440 -18.48 7.09 21.79
C MET A 440 -19.68 7.82 21.17
N PHE A 441 -19.51 8.42 20.00
CA PHE A 441 -20.57 9.12 19.28
C PHE A 441 -21.72 8.17 18.90
N ASP A 442 -21.41 7.02 18.31
CA ASP A 442 -22.42 6.03 17.91
C ASP A 442 -23.19 5.48 19.12
N TYR A 443 -22.56 5.38 20.29
CA TYR A 443 -23.23 5.06 21.56
C TYR A 443 -24.17 6.19 22.03
N LEU A 444 -23.68 7.43 22.07
CA LEU A 444 -24.46 8.59 22.53
C LEU A 444 -25.65 8.90 21.61
N LYS A 445 -25.47 8.70 20.31
CA LYS A 445 -26.52 8.85 19.28
C LYS A 445 -27.74 7.97 19.54
N GLN A 446 -27.55 6.84 20.23
CA GLN A 446 -28.58 5.85 20.57
C GLN A 446 -29.18 6.04 21.97
N GLN A 447 -28.69 6.98 22.78
CA GLN A 447 -29.24 7.21 24.13
C GLN A 447 -30.58 7.95 24.07
N PRO A 448 -31.46 7.76 25.07
CA PRO A 448 -32.70 8.53 25.17
C PRO A 448 -32.42 10.03 25.19
N VAL A 449 -33.18 10.80 24.41
CA VAL A 449 -33.03 12.27 24.37
C VAL A 449 -33.15 12.88 25.77
N ALA A 450 -34.04 12.35 26.62
CA ALA A 450 -34.18 12.80 28.00
C ALA A 450 -32.89 12.66 28.82
N ASP A 451 -32.09 11.62 28.57
CA ASP A 451 -30.83 11.39 29.28
C ASP A 451 -29.72 12.35 28.79
N LEU A 452 -29.72 12.66 27.50
CA LEU A 452 -28.82 13.68 26.92
C LEU A 452 -29.15 15.07 27.46
N VAL A 453 -30.44 15.45 27.48
CA VAL A 453 -30.90 16.75 27.99
C VAL A 453 -30.71 16.89 29.50
N ALA A 454 -30.86 15.80 30.25
CA ALA A 454 -30.61 15.78 31.70
C ALA A 454 -29.12 15.80 32.07
N GLY A 455 -28.21 15.86 31.10
CA GLY A 455 -26.76 15.98 31.33
C GLY A 455 -26.06 14.69 31.78
N LYS A 456 -26.73 13.53 31.72
CA LYS A 456 -26.16 12.25 32.17
C LYS A 456 -24.91 11.83 31.40
N HIS A 457 -24.71 12.39 30.20
CA HIS A 457 -23.59 12.11 29.31
C HIS A 457 -22.69 13.32 29.04
N ASP A 458 -22.78 14.39 29.85
CA ASP A 458 -22.09 15.65 29.58
C ASP A 458 -20.58 15.53 29.49
N ALA A 459 -19.98 14.66 30.32
CA ALA A 459 -18.54 14.39 30.29
C ALA A 459 -18.10 13.75 28.95
N SER A 460 -18.88 12.80 28.43
CA SER A 460 -18.62 12.16 27.15
C SER A 460 -18.79 13.14 25.99
N LEU A 461 -19.88 13.91 26.00
CA LEU A 461 -20.10 14.97 25.01
C LEU A 461 -18.98 16.02 25.04
N ALA A 462 -18.50 16.40 26.22
CA ALA A 462 -17.38 17.33 26.36
C ALA A 462 -16.07 16.77 25.82
N SER A 463 -15.86 15.46 25.94
CA SER A 463 -14.71 14.79 25.32
C SER A 463 -14.80 14.83 23.79
N LEU A 464 -15.99 14.55 23.22
CA LEU A 464 -16.21 14.61 21.77
C LEU A 464 -15.96 16.01 21.20
N GLU A 465 -16.31 17.07 21.93
CA GLU A 465 -16.13 18.47 21.52
C GLU A 465 -14.66 18.90 21.43
N LYS A 466 -13.77 18.23 22.18
CA LYS A 466 -12.33 18.54 22.26
C LYS A 466 -11.47 17.81 21.22
N MET A 467 -12.06 16.97 20.39
CA MET A 467 -11.32 16.25 19.34
C MET A 467 -10.57 17.24 18.45
N LYS A 468 -9.34 16.89 18.06
CA LYS A 468 -8.65 17.66 17.02
C LYS A 468 -9.25 17.29 15.66
N TRP A 469 -9.96 18.23 15.05
CA TRP A 469 -10.71 18.00 13.82
C TRP A 469 -9.80 18.03 12.58
N PHE A 470 -9.94 17.01 11.72
CA PHE A 470 -9.24 16.92 10.43
C PHE A 470 -10.18 17.15 9.23
N GLY A 471 -11.48 17.33 9.49
CA GLY A 471 -12.52 17.53 8.47
C GLY A 471 -13.84 17.99 9.10
N SER A 472 -14.81 18.36 8.26
CA SER A 472 -16.09 18.90 8.70
C SER A 472 -17.10 17.83 9.14
N SER A 473 -16.89 16.56 8.82
CA SER A 473 -17.90 15.51 9.03
C SER A 473 -18.24 15.30 10.50
N GLU A 474 -17.26 14.95 11.32
CA GLU A 474 -17.43 14.64 12.74
C GLU A 474 -18.03 15.82 13.55
N PRO A 475 -17.52 17.07 13.44
CA PRO A 475 -18.14 18.18 14.17
C PRO A 475 -19.56 18.49 13.66
N THR A 476 -19.85 18.30 12.37
CA THR A 476 -21.22 18.46 11.84
C THR A 476 -22.18 17.42 12.41
N SER A 477 -21.76 16.16 12.50
CA SER A 477 -22.55 15.09 13.12
C SER A 477 -22.82 15.35 14.60
N LEU A 478 -21.83 15.86 15.35
CA LEU A 478 -22.02 16.21 16.76
C LEU A 478 -22.99 17.39 16.95
N TYR A 479 -22.84 18.44 16.15
CA TYR A 479 -23.77 19.56 16.15
C TYR A 479 -25.20 19.11 15.81
N ALA A 480 -25.36 18.28 14.77
CA ALA A 480 -26.65 17.73 14.37
C ALA A 480 -27.32 16.90 15.48
N LEU A 481 -26.52 16.17 16.29
CA LEU A 481 -27.04 15.45 17.46
C LEU A 481 -27.65 16.43 18.48
N TYR A 482 -26.98 17.55 18.76
CA TYR A 482 -27.48 18.56 19.68
C TYR A 482 -28.77 19.22 19.18
N VAL A 483 -28.82 19.58 17.90
CA VAL A 483 -30.03 20.16 17.27
C VAL A 483 -31.19 19.17 17.34
N ARG A 484 -30.98 17.90 16.94
CA ARG A 484 -32.01 16.86 17.01
C ARG A 484 -32.53 16.62 18.44
N ALA A 485 -31.63 16.67 19.42
CA ALA A 485 -31.97 16.44 20.82
C ALA A 485 -32.59 17.68 21.53
N GLY A 486 -32.70 18.83 20.85
CA GLY A 486 -33.21 20.07 21.45
C GLY A 486 -32.24 20.72 22.44
N MET A 487 -30.95 20.38 22.39
CA MET A 487 -29.90 20.92 23.27
C MET A 487 -29.40 22.29 22.80
N THR A 488 -30.33 23.25 22.62
CA THR A 488 -30.08 24.54 21.92
C THR A 488 -28.93 25.34 22.50
N ALA A 489 -28.80 25.38 23.83
CA ALA A 489 -27.72 26.12 24.50
C ALA A 489 -26.34 25.53 24.16
N ARG A 490 -26.21 24.20 24.23
CA ARG A 490 -24.97 23.49 23.90
C ARG A 490 -24.65 23.56 22.41
N ALA A 491 -25.65 23.41 21.54
CA ALA A 491 -25.48 23.58 20.09
C ALA A 491 -24.91 24.95 19.74
N LYS A 492 -25.48 26.03 20.32
CA LYS A 492 -25.00 27.40 20.11
C LYS A 492 -23.57 27.59 20.59
N GLN A 493 -23.24 27.10 21.79
CA GLN A 493 -21.88 27.19 22.34
C GLN A 493 -20.87 26.43 21.47
N PHE A 494 -21.20 25.20 21.06
CA PHE A 494 -20.33 24.39 20.22
C PHE A 494 -20.11 25.03 18.84
N ARG A 495 -21.17 25.60 18.24
CA ARG A 495 -21.06 26.34 16.97
C ARG A 495 -20.10 27.52 17.05
N GLU A 496 -20.20 28.34 18.10
CA GLU A 496 -19.28 29.47 18.29
C GLU A 496 -17.84 29.02 18.56
N PHE A 497 -17.65 27.98 19.38
CA PHE A 497 -16.32 27.39 19.60
C PHE A 497 -15.67 26.97 18.28
N MET A 498 -16.42 26.25 17.44
CA MET A 498 -15.92 25.70 16.18
C MET A 498 -15.48 26.76 15.18
N LYS A 499 -16.07 27.97 15.19
CA LYS A 499 -15.60 29.09 14.34
C LYS A 499 -14.14 29.47 14.58
N THR A 500 -13.64 29.22 15.78
CA THR A 500 -12.24 29.51 16.16
C THR A 500 -11.36 28.27 16.22
N ALA A 501 -11.95 27.09 16.43
CA ALA A 501 -11.22 25.83 16.61
C ALA A 501 -10.72 25.19 15.30
N VAL A 502 -11.28 25.56 14.14
CA VAL A 502 -10.90 25.01 12.84
C VAL A 502 -10.51 26.09 11.83
N SER A 503 -9.68 25.71 10.85
CA SER A 503 -9.16 26.63 9.82
C SER A 503 -10.03 26.74 8.56
N TYR A 504 -11.20 26.10 8.54
CA TYR A 504 -12.09 26.04 7.37
C TYR A 504 -13.49 26.54 7.73
N ALA A 505 -14.27 26.96 6.73
CA ALA A 505 -15.63 27.46 6.90
C ALA A 505 -16.59 26.33 7.32
N ILE A 506 -16.76 26.15 8.63
CA ILE A 506 -17.64 25.13 9.22
C ILE A 506 -19.13 25.54 9.21
N ASP A 507 -19.43 26.84 9.26
CA ASP A 507 -20.82 27.35 9.39
C ASP A 507 -21.76 26.85 8.29
N GLN A 508 -21.29 26.74 7.05
CA GLN A 508 -22.10 26.22 5.95
C GLN A 508 -22.60 24.78 6.22
N TYR A 509 -21.80 23.95 6.88
CA TYR A 509 -22.18 22.58 7.21
C TYR A 509 -23.18 22.54 8.36
N PHE A 510 -23.04 23.45 9.33
CA PHE A 510 -24.01 23.62 10.41
C PHE A 510 -25.34 24.16 9.91
N ASP A 511 -25.35 25.10 8.96
CA ASP A 511 -26.59 25.57 8.32
C ASP A 511 -27.34 24.44 7.60
N MET A 512 -26.61 23.51 6.98
CA MET A 512 -27.22 22.33 6.38
C MET A 512 -27.75 21.36 7.45
N ALA A 513 -27.02 21.20 8.55
CA ALA A 513 -27.46 20.39 9.70
C ALA A 513 -28.67 21.00 10.43
N ASP A 514 -28.81 22.33 10.50
CA ASP A 514 -30.00 23.00 11.05
C ASP A 514 -31.25 22.67 10.24
N ARG A 515 -31.11 22.58 8.91
CA ARG A 515 -32.24 22.27 8.00
C ARG A 515 -32.64 20.80 8.09
N ASN A 516 -31.67 19.89 8.15
CA ASN A 516 -31.90 18.44 8.10
C ASN A 516 -30.93 17.67 9.00
N PRO A 517 -31.05 17.75 10.34
CA PRO A 517 -30.06 17.17 11.25
C PRO A 517 -29.94 15.66 11.11
N THR A 518 -31.03 14.97 10.78
CA THR A 518 -31.06 13.51 10.59
C THR A 518 -30.11 13.01 9.49
N ASN A 519 -29.82 13.82 8.46
CA ASN A 519 -28.91 13.44 7.37
C ASN A 519 -27.46 13.25 7.84
N TYR A 520 -27.09 13.83 8.98
CA TYR A 520 -25.74 13.81 9.53
C TYR A 520 -25.58 12.79 10.67
N LEU A 521 -26.62 12.00 10.91
CA LEU A 521 -26.71 11.01 11.99
C LEU A 521 -26.88 9.58 11.46
N GLN A 522 -26.81 9.39 10.15
CA GLN A 522 -26.88 8.07 9.52
C GLN A 522 -25.67 7.20 9.87
#